data_AF-A0A7Y3C1T4-F1
#
_entry.id   AF-A0A7Y3C1T4-F1
#
_cell.length_a   1.000
_cell.length_b   1.000
_cell.length_c   1.000
_cell.angle_alpha   90.00
_cell.angle_beta   90.00
_cell.angle_gamma   90.00
#
_symmetry.space_group_name_H-M   'P 1'
#
loop_
_entity.id
_entity.type
_entity.pdbx_description
1 polymer ?
#
loop_
_entity_poly.entity_id
_entity_poly.type
_entity_poly.pdbx_seq_one_letter_code
_entity_poly.pdbx_strand_id
1 'polypeptide(L)'
;IYTRTLADLYIKQGFDDKALEVLKALRARNPDDTALADRIATLEAGGTPEIKVPEAQIPGDGHSEDEVEARARELAEHGQDGPEAVDTPFAWDTEGSDDGDPDEPPVGDYFDTLLAWEDRAEP
;
A
#
# COMPACT_ATOMS: atom_id res chain seq x y z
N ILE A 1 -4.86 19.58 -2.13
CA ILE A 1 -3.92 19.06 -1.09
C ILE A 1 -2.66 18.65 -1.84
N TYR A 2 -1.48 19.19 -1.47
CA TYR A 2 -0.20 18.83 -2.10
C TYR A 2 0.57 17.96 -1.13
N THR A 3 0.97 16.77 -1.55
CA THR A 3 1.75 15.82 -0.75
C THR A 3 3.06 15.48 -1.44
N ARG A 4 4.09 15.17 -0.65
CA ARG A 4 5.42 14.78 -1.17
C ARG A 4 5.31 13.55 -2.09
N THR A 5 4.48 12.58 -1.73
CA THR A 5 4.20 11.38 -2.54
C THR A 5 3.63 11.71 -3.91
N LEU A 6 2.82 12.77 -4.05
CA LEU A 6 2.26 13.17 -5.34
C LEU A 6 3.34 13.72 -6.28
N ALA A 7 4.28 14.54 -5.76
CA ALA A 7 5.42 15.00 -6.55
C ALA A 7 6.29 13.81 -7.01
N ASP A 8 6.54 12.87 -6.11
CA ASP A 8 7.33 11.66 -6.38
C ASP A 8 6.71 10.81 -7.49
N LEU A 9 5.38 10.71 -7.50
CA LEU A 9 4.63 10.01 -8.55
C LEU A 9 4.80 10.69 -9.91
N TYR A 10 4.71 12.02 -9.98
CA TYR A 10 4.88 12.75 -11.24
C TYR A 10 6.29 12.63 -11.80
N ILE A 11 7.32 12.64 -10.95
CA ILE A 11 8.71 12.40 -11.37
C ILE A 11 8.85 11.02 -11.99
N LYS A 12 8.29 9.98 -11.36
CA LYS A 12 8.35 8.60 -11.89
C LYS A 12 7.64 8.42 -13.23
N GLN A 13 6.61 9.22 -13.49
CA GLN A 13 5.84 9.18 -14.75
C GLN A 13 6.45 10.05 -15.85
N GLY A 14 7.51 10.82 -15.55
CA GLY A 14 8.12 11.76 -16.49
C GLY A 14 7.33 13.06 -16.68
N PHE A 15 6.41 13.38 -15.75
CA PHE A 15 5.67 14.65 -15.76
C PHE A 15 6.40 15.71 -14.93
N ASP A 16 7.58 16.10 -15.40
CA ASP A 16 8.50 16.96 -14.64
C ASP A 16 7.90 18.33 -14.33
N ASP A 17 7.20 18.96 -15.28
CA ASP A 17 6.54 20.27 -15.07
C ASP A 17 5.52 20.22 -13.92
N LYS A 18 4.73 19.14 -13.86
CA LYS A 18 3.72 18.93 -12.81
C LYS A 18 4.37 18.62 -11.47
N ALA A 19 5.45 17.83 -11.47
CA ALA A 19 6.22 17.59 -10.26
C ALA A 19 6.80 18.89 -9.70
N LEU A 20 7.30 19.77 -10.57
CA LEU A 20 7.88 21.06 -10.24
C LEU A 20 6.85 22.00 -9.59
N GLU A 21 5.62 22.04 -10.12
CA GLU A 21 4.51 22.80 -9.54
C GLU A 21 4.21 22.33 -8.10
N VAL A 22 4.09 21.01 -7.90
CA VAL A 22 3.81 20.42 -6.59
C VAL A 22 4.95 20.69 -5.60
N LEU A 23 6.21 20.53 -6.02
CA LEU A 23 7.38 20.80 -5.18
C LEU A 23 7.50 22.28 -4.79
N LYS A 24 7.22 23.20 -5.72
CA LYS A 24 7.18 24.65 -5.44
C LYS A 24 6.06 24.99 -4.46
N ALA A 25 4.88 24.38 -4.61
CA ALA A 25 3.76 24.55 -3.68
C ALA A 25 4.07 24.00 -2.28
N LEU A 26 4.81 22.88 -2.18
CA LEU A 26 5.27 22.32 -0.91
C LEU A 26 6.34 23.21 -0.24
N ARG A 27 7.32 23.69 -1.00
CA ARG A 27 8.37 24.59 -0.49
C ARG A 27 7.81 25.95 -0.03
N ALA A 28 6.77 26.47 -0.69
CA ALA A 28 6.11 27.69 -0.24
C ALA A 28 5.47 27.55 1.15
N ARG A 29 5.09 26.32 1.54
CA ARG A 29 4.54 26.00 2.87
C ARG A 29 5.63 25.66 3.88
N ASN A 30 6.71 25.03 3.42
CA ASN A 30 7.86 24.61 4.22
C ASN A 30 9.15 25.23 3.64
N PRO A 31 9.42 26.53 3.88
CA PRO A 31 10.55 27.22 3.27
C PRO A 31 11.92 26.73 3.75
N ASP A 32 12.00 26.14 4.95
CA ASP A 32 13.24 25.64 5.55
C ASP A 32 13.62 24.21 5.09
N ASP A 33 12.79 23.58 4.25
CA ASP A 33 13.05 22.24 3.74
C ASP A 33 14.08 22.28 2.60
N THR A 34 15.36 22.14 2.97
CA THR A 34 16.48 22.09 2.04
C THR A 34 16.40 20.91 1.08
N ALA A 35 15.79 19.80 1.49
CA ALA A 35 15.60 18.64 0.62
C ALA A 35 14.63 18.94 -0.53
N LEU A 36 13.58 19.75 -0.29
CA LEU A 36 12.72 20.22 -1.38
C LEU A 36 13.47 21.15 -2.34
N ALA A 37 14.35 22.02 -1.83
CA ALA A 37 15.14 22.93 -2.67
C ALA A 37 16.10 22.16 -3.60
N ASP A 38 16.82 21.16 -3.07
CA ASP A 38 17.75 20.34 -3.85
C ASP A 38 17.03 19.53 -4.94
N ARG A 39 15.84 19.01 -4.62
CA ARG A 39 15.02 18.25 -5.57
C ARG A 39 14.49 19.13 -6.70
N ILE A 40 14.06 20.37 -6.40
CA ILE A 40 13.65 21.35 -7.42
C ILE A 40 14.84 21.68 -8.33
N ALA A 41 16.01 21.97 -7.76
CA ALA A 41 17.20 22.32 -8.54
C ALA A 41 17.65 21.17 -9.46
N THR A 42 17.57 19.93 -8.97
CA THR A 42 17.90 18.74 -9.78
C THR A 42 16.93 18.56 -10.94
N LEU A 43 15.63 18.73 -10.68
CA LEU A 43 14.59 18.61 -11.71
C LEU A 43 14.70 19.73 -12.76
N GLU A 44 15.00 20.97 -12.34
CA GLU A 44 15.24 22.11 -13.26
C GLU A 44 16.49 21.92 -14.12
N ALA A 45 17.49 21.18 -13.63
CA ALA A 45 18.68 20.80 -14.40
C ALA A 45 18.43 19.63 -15.38
N GLY A 46 17.20 19.11 -15.45
CA GLY A 46 16.84 17.95 -16.28
C GLY A 46 17.34 16.61 -15.72
N GLY A 47 17.75 16.59 -14.46
CA GLY A 47 18.12 15.36 -13.76
C GLY A 47 16.92 14.74 -13.05
N THR A 48 16.95 13.42 -12.86
CA THR A 48 15.96 12.74 -12.01
C THR A 48 16.38 12.88 -10.54
N PRO A 49 15.65 13.61 -9.69
CA PRO A 49 15.99 13.72 -8.28
C PRO A 49 15.85 12.36 -7.60
N GLU A 50 16.88 11.98 -6.86
CA GLU A 50 16.90 10.72 -6.11
C GLU A 50 15.81 10.76 -5.03
N ILE A 51 14.75 9.97 -5.22
CA ILE A 51 13.67 9.86 -4.24
C ILE A 51 14.20 8.98 -3.12
N LYS A 52 14.73 9.60 -2.07
CA LYS A 52 14.97 8.93 -0.79
C LYS A 52 13.62 8.53 -0.22
N VAL A 53 13.12 7.37 -0.67
CA VAL A 53 12.04 6.68 0.02
C VAL A 53 12.61 6.42 1.41
N PRO A 54 11.98 6.90 2.51
CA PRO A 54 12.35 6.35 3.80
C PRO A 54 12.18 4.87 3.63
N GLU A 55 13.30 4.15 3.73
CA GLU A 55 13.32 2.71 3.70
C GLU A 55 12.26 2.30 4.70
N ALA A 56 11.13 1.80 4.20
CA ALA A 56 10.17 1.17 5.06
C ALA A 56 11.01 0.14 5.80
N GLN A 57 11.10 0.27 7.12
CA GLN A 57 11.70 -0.73 7.97
C GLN A 57 10.79 -1.97 7.88
N ILE A 58 10.74 -2.59 6.71
CA ILE A 58 10.57 -4.01 6.61
C ILE A 58 11.84 -4.51 7.28
N PRO A 59 11.77 -5.17 8.44
CA PRO A 59 12.95 -5.72 9.10
C PRO A 59 13.48 -6.82 8.17
N GLY A 60 14.32 -6.41 7.21
CA GLY A 60 15.01 -7.30 6.29
C GLY A 60 16.31 -7.75 6.95
N ASP A 61 16.41 -9.05 7.21
CA ASP A 61 17.65 -9.81 7.41
C ASP A 61 18.62 -9.35 8.53
N GLY A 62 18.14 -8.58 9.52
CA GLY A 62 18.95 -8.14 10.66
C GLY A 62 18.78 -8.96 11.94
N HIS A 63 17.69 -9.71 12.06
CA HIS A 63 17.40 -10.51 13.25
C HIS A 63 18.00 -11.90 13.07
N SER A 64 18.87 -12.32 13.99
CA SER A 64 19.34 -13.70 14.00
C SER A 64 18.15 -14.63 14.21
N GLU A 65 18.23 -15.86 13.69
CA GLU A 65 17.20 -16.89 13.93
C GLU A 65 16.91 -17.05 15.43
N ASP A 66 17.93 -16.89 16.28
CA ASP A 66 17.80 -16.91 17.74
C ASP A 66 16.90 -15.79 18.30
N GLU A 67 17.00 -14.57 17.75
CA GLU A 67 16.18 -13.43 18.18
C GLU A 67 14.72 -13.61 17.74
N VAL A 68 14.52 -14.15 16.53
CA VAL A 68 13.20 -14.50 16.01
C VAL A 68 12.57 -15.61 16.86
N GLU A 69 13.34 -16.64 17.22
CA GLU A 69 12.86 -17.75 18.05
C GLU A 69 12.51 -17.30 19.49
N ALA A 70 13.32 -16.41 20.07
CA ALA A 70 13.03 -15.83 21.39
C ALA A 70 11.73 -15.00 21.36
N ARG A 71 11.55 -14.16 20.34
CA ARG A 71 10.35 -13.33 20.18
C ARG A 71 9.11 -14.16 19.87
N ALA A 72 9.25 -15.26 19.13
CA ALA A 72 8.18 -16.22 18.87
C ALA A 72 7.74 -16.94 20.15
N ARG A 73 8.68 -17.35 21.01
CA ARG A 73 8.36 -17.92 22.33
C ARG A 73 7.64 -16.92 23.23
N GLU A 74 8.15 -15.69 23.33
CA GLU A 74 7.52 -14.61 24.11
C GLU A 74 6.09 -14.34 23.65
N LEU A 75 5.86 -14.27 22.33
CA LEU A 75 4.53 -14.05 21.76
C LEU A 75 3.59 -15.23 21.99
N ALA A 76 4.09 -16.47 21.96
CA ALA A 76 3.31 -17.65 22.27
C ALA A 76 2.93 -17.74 23.76
N GLU A 77 3.81 -17.30 24.65
CA GLU A 77 3.56 -17.22 26.10
C GLU A 77 2.58 -16.08 26.44
N HIS A 78 2.64 -14.95 25.73
CA HIS A 78 1.75 -13.81 25.93
C HIS A 78 0.45 -13.85 25.10
N GLY A 79 0.35 -14.71 24.09
CA GLY A 79 -0.84 -14.88 23.25
C GLY A 79 -1.92 -15.80 23.84
N GLN A 80 -1.73 -16.31 25.06
CA GLN A 80 -2.65 -17.23 25.73
C GLN A 80 -3.64 -16.55 26.68
N ASP A 81 -3.70 -15.23 26.72
CA ASP A 81 -4.76 -14.47 27.39
C ASP A 81 -6.09 -14.54 26.60
N GLY A 82 -6.57 -15.75 26.35
CA GLY A 82 -7.90 -16.08 25.81
C GLY A 82 -8.24 -15.48 24.43
N PRO A 83 -9.31 -15.95 23.77
CA PRO A 83 -9.92 -15.14 22.73
C PRO A 83 -10.60 -13.97 23.45
N GLU A 84 -9.89 -12.90 23.76
CA GLU A 84 -10.56 -11.62 23.69
C GLU A 84 -11.01 -11.51 22.24
N ALA A 85 -12.29 -11.80 22.01
CA ALA A 85 -12.98 -11.55 20.77
C ALA A 85 -12.82 -10.05 20.54
N VAL A 86 -11.73 -9.70 19.87
CA VAL A 86 -11.50 -8.36 19.35
C VAL A 86 -12.62 -8.15 18.36
N ASP A 87 -13.61 -7.39 18.80
CA ASP A 87 -14.82 -7.04 18.05
C ASP A 87 -14.41 -6.11 16.92
N THR A 88 -13.75 -6.70 15.94
CA THR A 88 -13.24 -6.06 14.75
C THR A 88 -14.17 -6.46 13.62
N PRO A 89 -14.68 -5.48 12.85
CA PRO A 89 -15.62 -5.75 11.76
C PRO A 89 -15.01 -6.55 10.58
N PHE A 90 -13.78 -7.04 10.71
CA PHE A 90 -13.02 -7.80 9.73
C PHE A 90 -12.40 -9.07 10.32
N ALA A 91 -12.88 -9.56 11.47
CA ALA A 91 -12.50 -10.90 11.92
C ALA A 91 -12.90 -11.91 10.85
N TRP A 92 -11.94 -12.72 10.40
CA TRP A 92 -12.21 -13.86 9.53
C TRP A 92 -13.02 -14.85 10.36
N ASP A 93 -14.34 -14.83 10.16
CA ASP A 93 -15.26 -15.73 10.81
C ASP A 93 -14.90 -17.16 10.37
N THR A 94 -14.12 -17.84 11.19
CA THR A 94 -13.74 -19.24 10.98
C THR A 94 -14.88 -20.19 11.40
N GLU A 95 -16.02 -19.67 11.86
CA GLU A 95 -17.19 -20.47 12.24
C GLU A 95 -18.48 -20.04 11.52
N GLY A 96 -18.36 -19.34 10.39
CA GLY A 96 -19.44 -19.15 9.44
C GLY A 96 -19.22 -19.99 8.20
N SER A 97 -19.50 -21.30 8.25
CA SER A 97 -19.94 -21.97 7.01
C SER A 97 -21.25 -21.30 6.65
N ASP A 98 -21.18 -20.31 5.77
CA ASP A 98 -22.32 -19.82 5.02
C ASP A 98 -22.82 -21.01 4.21
N ASP A 99 -23.72 -21.79 4.81
CA ASP A 99 -24.60 -22.69 4.06
C ASP A 99 -25.50 -21.75 3.24
N GLY A 100 -24.92 -21.24 2.14
CA GLY A 100 -25.56 -20.27 1.26
C GLY A 100 -26.99 -20.69 0.94
N ASP A 101 -27.86 -19.71 0.74
CA ASP A 101 -29.27 -19.93 0.46
C ASP A 101 -29.39 -20.97 -0.69
N PRO A 102 -30.05 -22.13 -0.48
CA PRO A 102 -30.12 -23.17 -1.51
C PRO A 102 -30.83 -22.72 -2.78
N ASP A 103 -31.55 -21.60 -2.71
CA ASP A 103 -32.22 -20.96 -3.84
C ASP A 103 -31.35 -19.88 -4.53
N GLU A 104 -30.17 -19.54 -3.98
CA GLU A 104 -29.22 -18.63 -4.61
C GLU A 104 -28.34 -19.42 -5.60
N PRO A 105 -28.26 -18.99 -6.87
CA PRO A 105 -27.38 -19.64 -7.82
C PRO A 105 -25.94 -19.59 -7.30
N PRO A 106 -25.17 -20.68 -7.47
CA PRO A 106 -23.79 -20.70 -7.02
C PRO A 106 -23.03 -19.55 -7.64
N VAL A 107 -22.10 -18.98 -6.89
CA VAL A 107 -21.22 -17.88 -7.34
C VAL A 107 -20.59 -18.15 -8.72
N GLY A 108 -20.39 -19.42 -9.09
CA GLY A 108 -19.97 -19.85 -10.43
C GLY A 108 -20.85 -19.33 -11.57
N ASP A 109 -22.17 -19.29 -11.42
CA ASP A 109 -23.10 -18.82 -12.47
C ASP A 109 -22.96 -17.32 -12.74
N TYR A 110 -22.65 -16.54 -11.69
CA TYR A 110 -22.32 -15.12 -11.83
C TYR A 110 -21.01 -14.93 -12.60
N PHE A 111 -19.98 -15.73 -12.31
CA PHE A 111 -18.72 -15.69 -13.03
C PHE A 111 -18.85 -16.16 -14.49
N ASP A 112 -19.66 -17.18 -14.77
CA ASP A 112 -19.95 -17.61 -16.14
C ASP A 112 -20.67 -16.51 -16.92
N THR A 113 -21.60 -15.78 -16.28
CA THR A 113 -22.28 -14.63 -16.90
C THR A 113 -21.29 -13.51 -17.22
N LEU A 114 -20.34 -13.25 -16.33
CA LEU A 114 -19.30 -12.25 -16.55
C LEU A 114 -18.30 -12.67 -17.63
N LEU A 115 -17.97 -13.95 -17.76
CA LEU A 115 -17.03 -14.43 -18.78
C LEU A 115 -17.70 -14.57 -20.15
N ALA A 116 -19.01 -14.83 -20.18
CA ALA A 116 -19.79 -14.90 -21.43
C ALA A 116 -19.91 -13.56 -22.16
N TRP A 117 -19.57 -12.42 -21.53
CA TRP A 117 -19.61 -11.10 -22.18
C TRP A 117 -18.57 -10.94 -23.30
N GLU A 118 -17.51 -11.76 -23.32
CA GLU A 118 -16.44 -11.69 -24.32
C GLU A 118 -16.83 -12.35 -25.65
N ASP A 119 -17.85 -13.21 -25.66
CA ASP A 119 -18.32 -13.88 -26.88
C ASP A 119 -19.38 -13.07 -27.65
N ARG A 120 -19.75 -11.87 -27.14
CA ARG A 120 -20.56 -10.89 -27.86
C ARG A 120 -19.68 -9.82 -28.53
N ALA A 121 -18.67 -10.26 -29.27
CA ALA A 121 -18.01 -9.45 -30.29
C ALA A 121 -18.41 -9.99 -31.66
N GLU A 122 -19.57 -9.56 -32.16
CA GLU A 122 -20.02 -9.81 -33.53
C GLU A 122 -19.15 -9.09 -34.57
N PRO A 123 -19.12 -9.59 -35.80
CA PRO A 123 -19.43 -8.77 -36.97
C PRO A 123 -20.83 -9.03 -37.54
#